data_AF-A0A6G3MGV9-F1
#
_entry.id   AF-A0A6G3MGV9-F1
#
_cell.length_a   1.000
_cell.length_b   1.000
_cell.length_c   1.000
_cell.angle_alpha   90.00
_cell.angle_beta   90.00
_cell.angle_gamma   90.00
#
_symmetry.space_group_name_H-M   'P 1'
#
loop_
_entity.id
_entity.type
_entity.pdbx_description
1 polymer ?
#
loop_
_entity_poly.entity_id
_entity_poly.type
_entity_poly.pdbx_seq_one_letter_code
_entity_poly.pdbx_strand_id
1 'polypeptide(L)'
;MGDPLCFDSSFSQQCQNLINLTKNNNNCHLNVAICYTSQHELMTCAEGFLKNTSYFQRITAKTIELDLLLHSKRPVDLLIRTSGETRLSDFMIWQSSHAYIHFSKSLWPNFGFYEFIWIIICFQIDFQYVNYLSMSRTRFIDSP
;
A
#
# COMPACT_ATOMS: atom_id res chain seq x y z
N MET A 1 1.80 6.36 7.89
CA MET A 1 0.74 6.59 6.88
C MET A 1 -0.61 6.51 7.57
N GLY A 2 -1.57 7.34 7.17
CA GLY A 2 -2.91 7.43 7.78
C GLY A 2 -3.24 8.86 8.19
N ASP A 3 -4.37 9.06 8.84
CA ASP A 3 -4.83 10.38 9.27
C ASP A 3 -4.14 10.82 10.58
N PRO A 4 -3.27 11.86 10.56
CA PRO A 4 -2.61 12.35 11.76
C PRO A 4 -3.57 13.04 12.75
N LEU A 5 -4.74 13.50 12.30
CA LEU A 5 -5.71 14.18 13.17
C LEU A 5 -6.36 13.24 14.19
N CYS A 6 -6.21 11.93 14.01
CA CYS A 6 -6.70 10.92 14.93
C CYS A 6 -5.87 10.82 16.24
N PHE A 7 -4.73 11.50 16.33
CA PHE A 7 -3.81 11.38 17.46
C PHE A 7 -3.57 12.69 18.18
N ASP A 8 -3.11 12.61 19.42
CA ASP A 8 -2.67 13.78 20.16
C ASP A 8 -1.37 14.38 19.58
N SER A 9 -1.07 15.60 20.01
CA SER A 9 0.12 16.32 19.55
C SER A 9 1.42 15.62 19.94
N SER A 10 1.46 14.94 21.11
CA SER A 10 2.66 14.23 21.56
C SER A 10 3.02 13.05 20.66
N PHE A 11 2.04 12.23 20.29
CA PHE A 11 2.22 11.10 19.40
C PHE A 11 2.61 11.57 18.00
N SER A 12 1.91 12.58 17.48
CA SER A 12 2.20 13.18 16.18
C SER A 12 3.63 13.71 16.09
N GLN A 13 4.10 14.38 17.17
CA GLN A 13 5.46 14.89 17.26
C GLN A 13 6.50 13.76 17.29
N GLN A 14 6.23 12.66 18.01
CA GLN A 14 7.12 11.49 18.02
C GLN A 14 7.21 10.82 16.65
N CYS A 15 6.08 10.65 15.94
CA CYS A 15 6.08 10.14 14.58
C CYS A 15 6.91 11.04 13.65
N GLN A 16 6.76 12.35 13.74
CA GLN A 16 7.50 13.28 12.89
C GLN A 16 9.00 13.28 13.19
N ASN A 17 9.39 13.15 14.46
CA ASN A 17 10.78 12.96 14.85
C ASN A 17 11.37 11.68 14.24
N LEU A 18 10.66 10.55 14.32
CA LEU A 18 11.09 9.29 13.72
C LEU A 18 11.27 9.40 12.21
N ILE A 19 10.29 9.98 11.51
CA ILE A 19 10.36 10.22 10.06
C ILE A 19 11.59 11.07 9.72
N ASN A 20 11.83 12.16 10.47
CA ASN A 20 12.97 13.03 10.25
C ASN A 20 14.32 12.35 10.51
N LEU A 21 14.41 11.49 11.53
CA LEU A 21 15.61 10.73 11.86
C LEU A 21 15.94 9.71 10.77
N THR A 22 14.94 9.10 10.13
CA THR A 22 15.15 8.02 9.14
C THR A 22 15.04 8.46 7.68
N LYS A 23 14.73 9.73 7.40
CA LYS A 23 14.42 10.22 6.03
C LYS A 23 15.52 9.99 4.98
N ASN A 24 16.78 9.90 5.42
CA ASN A 24 17.94 9.73 4.53
C ASN A 24 18.36 8.24 4.38
N ASN A 25 17.64 7.31 5.01
CA ASN A 25 17.95 5.88 4.92
C ASN A 25 17.37 5.30 3.63
N ASN A 26 18.23 4.69 2.80
CA ASN A 26 17.86 4.18 1.48
C ASN A 26 17.94 2.65 1.35
N ASN A 27 18.40 1.94 2.38
CA ASN A 27 18.58 0.48 2.33
C ASN A 27 17.27 -0.28 2.54
N CYS A 28 16.38 0.25 3.37
CA CYS A 28 15.11 -0.37 3.72
C CYS A 28 14.10 0.72 4.07
N HIS A 29 12.87 0.55 3.57
CA HIS A 29 11.75 1.43 3.87
C HIS A 29 10.67 0.62 4.59
N LEU A 30 10.31 1.05 5.80
CA LEU A 30 9.21 0.49 6.57
C LEU A 30 8.08 1.51 6.61
N ASN A 31 6.93 1.15 6.05
CA ASN A 31 5.74 1.97 6.09
C ASN A 31 4.78 1.43 7.14
N VAL A 32 4.58 2.19 8.22
CA VAL A 32 3.61 1.86 9.27
C VAL A 32 2.30 2.58 8.98
N ALA A 33 1.22 1.81 8.83
CA ALA A 33 -0.13 2.31 8.62
C ALA A 33 -0.87 2.35 9.97
N ILE A 34 -1.27 3.55 10.41
CA ILE A 34 -1.98 3.77 11.68
C ILE A 34 -3.12 4.76 11.41
N CYS A 35 -4.34 4.47 11.85
CA CYS A 35 -5.55 5.19 11.42
C CYS A 35 -5.59 5.35 9.89
N TYR A 36 -5.37 4.23 9.20
CA TYR A 36 -5.31 4.16 7.74
C TYR A 36 -6.46 3.31 7.23
N THR A 37 -7.13 3.80 6.19
CA THR A 37 -8.01 3.01 5.32
C THR A 37 -7.77 3.44 3.87
N SER A 38 -7.92 2.53 2.91
CA SER A 38 -7.74 2.85 1.50
C SER A 38 -8.82 3.80 0.98
N GLN A 39 -10.04 3.71 1.49
CA GLN A 39 -11.10 4.68 1.17
C GLN A 39 -10.73 6.10 1.61
N HIS A 40 -10.21 6.27 2.83
CA HIS A 40 -9.79 7.59 3.32
C HIS A 40 -8.63 8.14 2.48
N GLU A 41 -7.65 7.30 2.15
CA GLU A 41 -6.53 7.67 1.29
C GLU A 41 -7.02 8.18 -0.09
N LEU A 42 -7.93 7.45 -0.74
CA LEU A 42 -8.48 7.85 -2.04
C LEU A 42 -9.32 9.13 -1.94
N MET A 43 -10.06 9.32 -0.85
CA MET A 43 -10.81 10.55 -0.59
C MET A 43 -9.88 11.75 -0.43
N THR A 44 -8.81 11.63 0.37
CA THR A 44 -7.80 12.70 0.53
C THR A 44 -7.13 13.05 -0.80
N CYS A 45 -6.81 12.04 -1.62
CA CYS A 45 -6.26 12.23 -2.96
C CYS A 45 -7.22 13.01 -3.87
N ALA A 46 -8.51 12.62 -3.90
CA ALA A 46 -9.53 13.33 -4.67
C ALA A 46 -9.71 14.79 -4.22
N GLU A 47 -9.71 15.05 -2.91
CA GLU A 47 -9.74 16.42 -2.37
C GLU A 47 -8.50 17.24 -2.75
N GLY A 48 -7.32 16.59 -2.80
CA GLY A 48 -6.07 17.18 -3.27
C GLY A 48 -6.18 17.68 -4.71
N PHE A 49 -6.78 16.88 -5.60
CA PHE A 49 -7.01 17.28 -6.99
C PHE A 49 -8.01 18.43 -7.13
N LEU A 50 -9.06 18.46 -6.30
CA LEU A 50 -10.03 19.57 -6.30
C LEU A 50 -9.44 20.91 -5.83
N LYS A 51 -8.41 20.87 -4.98
CA LYS A 51 -7.70 22.09 -4.53
C LYS A 51 -6.66 22.57 -5.55
N ASN A 52 -6.11 21.66 -6.36
CA ASN A 52 -5.08 21.92 -7.36
C ASN A 52 -5.61 21.87 -8.81
N THR A 53 -6.77 22.47 -9.06
CA THR A 53 -7.50 22.42 -10.35
C THR A 53 -6.73 22.99 -11.54
N SER A 54 -5.70 23.80 -11.30
CA SER A 54 -4.89 24.42 -12.35
C SER A 54 -3.87 23.48 -13.01
N TYR A 55 -3.59 22.30 -12.44
CA TYR A 55 -2.50 21.43 -12.90
C TYR A 55 -2.93 20.19 -13.70
N PHE A 56 -4.19 19.75 -13.60
CA PHE A 56 -4.62 18.50 -14.23
C PHE A 56 -5.79 18.70 -15.19
N GLN A 57 -5.52 18.55 -16.50
CA GLN A 57 -6.58 18.48 -17.52
C GLN A 57 -7.36 17.15 -17.47
N ARG A 58 -6.76 16.10 -16.89
CA ARG A 58 -7.34 14.76 -16.77
C ARG A 58 -6.75 14.03 -15.56
N ILE A 59 -7.61 13.37 -14.78
CA ILE A 59 -7.20 12.42 -13.75
C ILE A 59 -6.95 11.06 -14.43
N THR A 60 -5.78 10.48 -14.17
CA THR A 60 -5.35 9.17 -14.67
C THR A 60 -4.93 8.29 -13.49
N ALA A 61 -4.79 6.99 -13.69
CA ALA A 61 -4.25 6.10 -12.65
C ALA A 61 -2.87 6.56 -12.17
N LYS A 62 -2.00 6.99 -13.09
CA LYS A 62 -0.68 7.51 -12.75
C LYS A 62 -0.74 8.77 -11.89
N THR A 63 -1.69 9.68 -12.13
CA THR A 63 -1.82 10.87 -11.28
C THR A 63 -2.33 10.51 -9.89
N ILE A 64 -3.25 9.54 -9.78
CA ILE A 64 -3.69 8.99 -8.49
C ILE A 64 -2.51 8.38 -7.74
N GLU A 65 -1.73 7.50 -8.38
CA GLU A 65 -0.58 6.82 -7.76
C GLU A 65 0.49 7.77 -7.21
N LEU A 66 0.70 8.91 -7.87
CA LEU A 66 1.64 9.94 -7.42
C LEU A 66 1.19 10.67 -6.14
N ASP A 67 -0.11 10.66 -5.86
CA ASP A 67 -0.74 11.42 -4.77
C ASP A 67 -1.23 10.52 -3.61
N LEU A 68 -1.08 9.20 -3.72
CA LEU A 68 -1.34 8.25 -2.62
C LEU A 68 -0.32 8.43 -1.48
N LEU A 69 -0.74 8.10 -0.24
CA LEU A 69 0.03 8.30 0.99
C LEU A 69 1.35 7.51 0.99
N LEU A 70 1.38 6.35 0.34
CA LEU A 70 2.58 5.52 0.26
C LEU A 70 3.71 6.22 -0.53
N HIS A 71 3.39 7.20 -1.40
CA HIS A 71 4.32 7.92 -2.30
C HIS A 71 5.34 6.99 -3.02
N SER A 72 5.07 5.70 -3.05
CA SER A 72 5.95 4.66 -3.56
C SER A 72 5.66 4.52 -5.03
N LYS A 73 6.72 4.61 -5.83
CA LYS A 73 6.66 4.31 -7.26
C LYS A 73 6.46 2.82 -7.55
N ARG A 74 6.42 1.97 -6.53
CA ARG A 74 6.29 0.53 -6.67
C ARG A 74 4.97 0.04 -6.06
N PRO A 75 4.17 -0.74 -6.81
CA PRO A 75 2.98 -1.39 -6.29
C PRO A 75 3.35 -2.46 -5.27
N VAL A 76 2.34 -3.00 -4.58
CA VAL A 76 2.52 -4.12 -3.65
C VAL A 76 2.65 -5.41 -4.47
N ASP A 77 3.77 -6.11 -4.32
CA ASP A 77 3.99 -7.40 -4.99
C ASP A 77 3.30 -8.56 -4.24
N LEU A 78 3.41 -8.55 -2.91
CA LEU A 78 2.92 -9.59 -2.00
C LEU A 78 2.19 -8.96 -0.82
N LEU A 79 0.94 -9.35 -0.62
CA LEU A 79 0.13 -8.99 0.54
C LEU A 79 -0.15 -10.23 1.39
N ILE A 80 0.36 -10.22 2.62
CA ILE A 80 0.13 -11.31 3.58
C ILE A 80 -0.89 -10.84 4.62
N ARG A 81 -1.92 -11.64 4.86
CA ARG A 81 -2.88 -11.44 5.95
C ARG A 81 -2.96 -12.69 6.81
N THR A 82 -2.74 -12.50 8.11
CA THR A 82 -2.79 -13.55 9.13
C THR A 82 -4.22 -13.71 9.67
N SER A 83 -4.40 -14.59 10.66
CA SER A 83 -5.65 -14.91 11.39
C SER A 83 -6.72 -15.72 10.65
N GLY A 84 -6.42 -16.22 9.44
CA GLY A 84 -7.34 -17.04 8.65
C GLY A 84 -8.46 -16.27 7.95
N GLU A 85 -8.46 -14.94 8.05
CA GLU A 85 -9.48 -14.07 7.47
C GLU A 85 -9.25 -13.82 5.98
N THR A 86 -10.23 -14.12 5.14
CA THR A 86 -10.14 -13.96 3.67
C THR A 86 -10.79 -12.65 3.19
N ARG A 87 -10.33 -11.51 3.73
CA ARG A 87 -10.75 -10.17 3.29
C ARG A 87 -9.56 -9.20 3.33
N LEU A 88 -9.66 -8.05 2.67
CA LEU A 88 -8.59 -7.02 2.76
C LEU A 88 -8.80 -6.03 3.90
N SER A 89 -10.03 -5.85 4.39
CA SER A 89 -10.37 -4.87 5.43
C SER A 89 -9.90 -3.45 5.11
N ASP A 90 -10.15 -3.00 3.88
CA ASP A 90 -9.84 -1.63 3.46
C ASP A 90 -8.34 -1.26 3.58
N PHE A 91 -7.47 -2.25 3.31
CA PHE A 91 -6.02 -2.09 3.38
C PHE A 91 -5.38 -2.20 1.99
N MET A 92 -4.66 -1.15 1.59
CA MET A 92 -3.88 -1.03 0.35
C MET A 92 -4.62 -1.42 -0.94
N ILE A 93 -5.93 -1.17 -1.05
CA ILE A 93 -6.77 -1.67 -2.16
C ILE A 93 -6.21 -1.29 -3.54
N TRP A 94 -5.83 -0.02 -3.71
CA TRP A 94 -5.28 0.45 -4.99
C TRP A 94 -3.91 -0.18 -5.27
N GLN A 95 -3.03 -0.11 -4.28
CA GLN A 95 -1.64 -0.54 -4.37
C GLN A 95 -1.51 -2.07 -4.50
N SER A 96 -2.48 -2.83 -3.98
CA SER A 96 -2.52 -4.29 -4.01
C SER A 96 -3.41 -4.86 -5.12
N SER A 97 -3.87 -4.03 -6.06
CA SER A 97 -4.75 -4.44 -7.17
C SER A 97 -4.21 -5.62 -8.00
N HIS A 98 -2.88 -5.75 -8.04
CA HIS A 98 -2.17 -6.82 -8.76
C HIS A 98 -1.24 -7.63 -7.85
N ALA A 99 -1.34 -7.45 -6.54
CA ALA A 99 -0.52 -8.19 -5.59
C ALA A 99 -0.89 -9.68 -5.58
N TYR A 100 0.09 -10.53 -5.31
CA TYR A 100 -0.18 -11.86 -4.82
C TYR A 100 -0.70 -11.76 -3.38
N ILE A 101 -1.87 -12.33 -3.11
CA ILE A 101 -2.51 -12.24 -1.79
C ILE A 101 -2.45 -13.60 -1.12
N HIS A 102 -1.80 -13.66 0.04
CA HIS A 102 -1.70 -14.87 0.85
C HIS A 102 -2.43 -14.72 2.18
N PHE A 103 -3.41 -15.60 2.42
CA PHE A 103 -4.14 -15.66 3.69
C PHE A 103 -3.58 -16.78 4.56
N SER A 104 -2.78 -16.41 5.56
CA SER A 104 -2.24 -17.31 6.57
C SER A 104 -3.28 -17.57 7.67
N LYS A 105 -3.36 -18.82 8.12
CA LYS A 105 -4.19 -19.23 9.26
C LYS A 105 -3.56 -18.91 10.61
N SER A 106 -2.25 -18.63 10.67
CA SER A 106 -1.54 -18.30 11.90
C SER A 106 -2.05 -16.99 12.47
N LEU A 107 -2.20 -16.91 13.80
CA LEU A 107 -2.43 -15.63 14.48
C LEU A 107 -1.17 -14.76 14.37
N TRP A 108 -1.32 -13.43 14.33
CA TRP A 108 -0.18 -12.51 14.18
C TRP A 108 0.98 -12.76 15.18
N PRO A 109 0.73 -12.96 16.49
CA PRO A 109 1.82 -13.24 17.44
C PRO A 109 2.56 -14.56 17.18
N ASN A 110 1.95 -15.48 16.42
CA ASN A 110 2.49 -16.79 16.09
C ASN A 110 3.11 -16.82 14.68
N PHE A 111 2.93 -15.77 13.89
CA PHE A 111 3.50 -15.66 12.55
C PHE A 111 5.02 -15.49 12.65
N GLY A 112 5.76 -16.42 12.03
CA GLY A 112 7.20 -16.52 12.20
C GLY A 112 7.99 -16.57 10.90
N PHE A 113 9.31 -16.60 11.04
CA PHE A 113 10.26 -16.57 9.91
C PHE A 113 10.05 -17.71 8.91
N TYR A 114 9.89 -18.95 9.37
CA TYR A 114 9.73 -20.10 8.47
C TYR A 114 8.46 -20.03 7.62
N GLU A 115 7.36 -19.57 8.22
CA GLU A 115 6.11 -19.36 7.50
C GLU A 115 6.26 -18.22 6.48
N PHE A 116 6.89 -17.10 6.86
CA PHE A 116 7.19 -16.02 5.94
C PHE A 116 8.00 -16.49 4.72
N ILE A 117 9.08 -17.26 4.94
CA ILE A 117 9.90 -17.80 3.85
C ILE A 117 9.09 -18.74 2.95
N TRP A 118 8.25 -19.60 3.53
CA TRP A 118 7.37 -20.47 2.75
C TRP A 118 6.44 -19.67 1.83
N ILE A 119 5.84 -18.60 2.35
CA ILE A 119 4.96 -17.72 1.55
C ILE A 119 5.75 -17.04 0.42
N ILE A 120 6.99 -16.62 0.67
CA ILE A 120 7.85 -16.06 -0.38
C ILE A 120 8.12 -17.07 -1.49
N ILE A 121 8.34 -18.35 -1.15
CA ILE A 121 8.51 -19.42 -2.14
C ILE A 121 7.23 -19.60 -2.97
N CYS A 122 6.06 -19.64 -2.33
CA CYS A 122 4.78 -19.72 -3.04
C CYS A 122 4.59 -18.53 -4.01
N PHE A 123 4.86 -17.31 -3.53
CA PHE A 123 4.83 -16.12 -4.36
C PHE A 123 5.76 -16.23 -5.58
N GLN A 124 6.99 -16.72 -5.40
CA GLN A 124 7.96 -16.88 -6.49
C GLN A 124 7.53 -17.93 -7.52
N ILE A 125 6.89 -19.01 -7.09
CA ILE A 125 6.35 -20.05 -7.98
C ILE A 125 5.23 -19.47 -8.87
N ASP A 126 4.32 -18.70 -8.27
CA ASP A 126 3.15 -18.13 -8.95
C ASP A 126 3.47 -16.83 -9.71
N PHE A 127 4.68 -16.28 -9.54
CA PHE A 127 5.06 -14.94 -10.00
C PHE A 127 4.84 -14.71 -11.49
N GLN A 128 5.17 -15.70 -12.34
CA GLN A 128 4.99 -15.56 -13.78
C GLN A 128 3.52 -15.39 -14.17
N TYR A 129 2.63 -16.12 -13.50
CA TYR A 129 1.20 -16.03 -13.75
C TYR A 129 0.62 -14.70 -13.28
N VAL A 130 1.03 -14.22 -12.09
CA VAL A 130 0.62 -12.91 -11.56
C VAL A 130 1.07 -11.78 -12.49
N ASN A 131 2.30 -11.80 -12.98
CA ASN A 131 2.81 -10.80 -13.92
C ASN A 131 2.07 -10.82 -15.26
N TYR A 132 1.73 -12.01 -15.78
CA TYR A 132 0.94 -12.11 -17.00
C TYR A 132 -0.43 -11.44 -16.85
N LEU A 133 -1.09 -11.65 -15.70
CA LEU A 133 -2.38 -11.03 -15.40
C LEU A 133 -2.27 -9.51 -15.24
N SER A 134 -1.21 -9.01 -14.59
CA SER A 134 -1.01 -7.57 -14.41
C SER A 134 -0.80 -6.85 -15.74
N MET A 135 0.06 -7.38 -16.62
CA MET A 135 0.29 -6.84 -17.97
C MET A 135 -0.97 -6.87 -18.84
N SER A 136 -1.85 -7.83 -18.61
CA SER A 136 -3.09 -7.95 -19.38
C SER A 136 -4.15 -6.92 -18.98
N ARG A 137 -4.19 -6.50 -17.71
CA ARG A 137 -5.20 -5.59 -17.14
C ARG A 137 -4.83 -4.11 -17.24
N THR A 138 -3.55 -3.74 -17.21
CA THR A 138 -3.10 -2.35 -17.43
C THR A 138 -3.58 -1.78 -18.77
N ARG A 139 -3.83 -2.64 -19.76
CA ARG A 139 -4.44 -2.26 -21.05
C ARG A 139 -5.79 -1.54 -20.95
N PHE A 140 -6.56 -1.69 -19.87
CA PHE A 140 -7.83 -0.99 -19.67
C PHE A 140 -7.68 0.36 -18.96
N ILE A 141 -6.61 0.54 -18.20
CA ILE A 141 -6.37 1.71 -17.36
C ILE A 141 -5.49 2.72 -18.11
N ASP A 142 -4.52 2.23 -18.88
CA ASP A 142 -3.57 3.03 -19.66
C ASP A 142 -4.00 3.25 -21.12
N SER A 143 -5.16 2.72 -21.53
CA SER A 143 -5.75 3.02 -22.84
C SER A 143 -6.18 4.49 -22.93
N PRO A 144 -5.84 5.19 -24.02
CA PRO A 144 -6.09 6.63 -24.17
C PRO A 144 -7.57 7.01 -24.01
#